data_AF-A0A5Q4SI41-F1
#
_entry.id   AF-A0A5Q4SI41-F1
#
_cell.length_a   1.000
_cell.length_b   1.000
_cell.length_c   1.000
_cell.angle_alpha   90.00
_cell.angle_beta   90.00
_cell.angle_gamma   90.00
#
_symmetry.space_group_name_H-M   'P 1'
#
loop_
_entity.id
_entity.type
_entity.pdbx_description
1 polymer ?
#
loop_
_entity_poly.entity_id
_entity_poly.type
_entity_poly.pdbx_seq_one_letter_code
_entity_poly.pdbx_strand_id
1 'polypeptide(L)'
;MVEQLRTKADWEATPVVLGDMATATAPGAGRFRLVCLVLNAISVLQTQPEQVECFRNAARHLAPGGRFVIELWVPEVHKLPPDRKAVMFRSGTGHISSDTCDVLNQQVVSHHLTRPSGAGPTARWISRSSSRTG
;
A
#
# COMPACT_ATOMS: atom_id res chain seq x y z
N MET A 1 10.81 -11.42 0.32
CA MET A 1 9.35 -11.56 0.05
C MET A 1 9.03 -12.82 -0.74
N VAL A 2 9.56 -13.00 -1.96
CA VAL A 2 9.26 -14.19 -2.79
C VAL A 2 9.58 -15.49 -2.06
N GLU A 3 10.74 -15.59 -1.40
CA GLU A 3 11.09 -16.76 -0.58
C GLU A 3 10.02 -17.10 0.48
N GLN A 4 9.45 -16.08 1.14
CA GLN A 4 8.38 -16.25 2.12
C GLN A 4 7.03 -16.64 1.48
N LEU A 5 6.79 -16.25 0.22
CA LEU A 5 5.62 -16.73 -0.52
C LEU A 5 5.77 -18.22 -0.86
N ARG A 6 6.99 -18.68 -1.14
CA ARG A 6 7.29 -20.08 -1.49
C ARG A 6 7.15 -21.06 -0.36
N THR A 7 7.16 -20.60 0.89
CA THR A 7 6.80 -21.46 2.02
C THR A 7 5.29 -21.75 2.09
N LYS A 8 4.47 -21.01 1.34
CA LYS A 8 2.99 -21.08 1.39
C LYS A 8 2.34 -21.57 0.09
N ALA A 9 2.99 -21.38 -1.05
CA ALA A 9 2.43 -21.69 -2.36
C ALA A 9 3.49 -22.25 -3.31
N ASP A 10 3.09 -23.28 -4.05
CA ASP A 10 3.91 -23.95 -5.05
C ASP A 10 4.25 -23.04 -6.26
N TRP A 11 5.40 -23.30 -6.89
CA TRP A 11 5.90 -22.53 -8.03
C TRP A 11 5.06 -22.71 -9.30
N GLU A 12 4.53 -23.91 -9.55
CA GLU A 12 3.74 -24.18 -10.75
C GLU A 12 2.31 -23.67 -10.60
N ALA A 13 1.73 -23.85 -9.41
CA ALA A 13 0.39 -23.36 -9.12
C ALA A 13 0.31 -21.83 -9.03
N THR A 14 1.39 -21.15 -8.64
CA THR A 14 1.46 -19.68 -8.52
C THR A 14 2.73 -19.11 -9.15
N PRO A 15 2.70 -18.84 -10.47
CA PRO A 15 3.78 -18.14 -11.16
C PRO A 15 3.99 -16.74 -10.55
N VAL A 16 5.25 -16.35 -10.36
CA VAL A 16 5.61 -15.03 -9.82
C VAL A 16 6.50 -14.32 -10.81
N VAL A 17 6.18 -13.05 -11.07
CA VAL A 17 7.00 -12.15 -11.87
C VAL A 17 7.66 -11.15 -10.94
N LEU A 18 8.99 -11.04 -11.04
CA LEU A 18 9.76 -9.99 -10.39
C LEU A 18 9.77 -8.76 -11.30
N GLY A 19 9.22 -7.65 -10.81
CA GLY A 19 9.21 -6.39 -11.55
C GLY A 19 8.35 -5.34 -10.88
N ASP A 20 8.30 -4.17 -11.50
CA ASP A 20 7.42 -3.07 -11.10
C ASP A 20 5.98 -3.36 -11.55
N MET A 21 5.02 -3.31 -10.63
CA MET A 21 3.61 -3.59 -10.95
C MET A 21 3.00 -2.60 -11.95
N ALA A 22 3.60 -1.42 -12.15
CA ALA A 22 3.17 -0.45 -13.15
C ALA A 22 3.57 -0.84 -14.58
N THR A 23 4.56 -1.72 -14.77
CA THR A 23 5.14 -1.99 -16.11
C THR A 23 5.37 -3.47 -16.42
N ALA A 24 5.56 -4.30 -15.39
CA ALA A 24 5.81 -5.72 -15.55
C ALA A 24 4.62 -6.43 -16.20
N THR A 25 4.93 -7.42 -17.05
CA THR A 25 3.93 -8.22 -17.76
C THR A 25 3.94 -9.66 -17.26
N ALA A 26 2.80 -10.14 -16.77
CA ALA A 26 2.61 -11.51 -16.33
C ALA A 26 2.35 -12.45 -17.51
N PRO A 27 2.80 -13.72 -17.43
CA PRO A 27 2.41 -14.76 -18.38
C PRO A 27 0.89 -14.83 -18.50
N GLY A 28 0.37 -14.83 -19.73
CA GLY A 28 -1.08 -14.85 -19.97
C GLY A 28 -1.76 -13.48 -19.91
N ALA A 29 -1.02 -12.36 -19.97
CA ALA A 29 -1.61 -11.04 -20.19
C ALA A 29 -2.62 -11.04 -21.35
N GLY A 30 -3.72 -10.31 -21.18
CA GLY A 30 -4.87 -10.29 -22.09
C GLY A 30 -5.83 -11.47 -21.90
N ARG A 31 -5.57 -12.38 -20.97
CA ARG A 31 -6.41 -13.58 -20.73
C ARG A 31 -7.02 -13.62 -19.32
N PHE A 32 -6.61 -12.73 -18.43
CA PHE A 32 -7.11 -12.72 -17.06
C PHE A 32 -8.54 -12.16 -17.01
N ARG A 33 -9.43 -12.83 -16.27
CA ARG A 33 -10.78 -12.32 -16.01
C ARG A 33 -10.81 -11.34 -14.83
N LEU A 34 -9.82 -11.41 -13.96
CA LEU A 34 -9.67 -10.59 -12.77
C LEU A 34 -8.20 -10.24 -12.58
N VAL A 35 -7.92 -8.97 -12.35
CA VAL A 35 -6.65 -8.46 -11.82
C VAL A 35 -6.97 -7.80 -10.49
N CYS A 36 -6.13 -8.02 -9.48
CA CYS A 36 -6.34 -7.44 -8.16
C CYS A 36 -5.06 -6.80 -7.63
N LEU A 37 -5.23 -5.66 -6.95
CA LEU A 37 -4.25 -5.09 -6.05
C LEU A 37 -4.86 -5.08 -4.66
N VAL A 38 -4.24 -5.81 -3.74
CA VAL A 38 -4.71 -5.98 -2.36
C VAL A 38 -3.79 -5.28 -1.37
N LEU A 39 -4.23 -5.12 -0.12
CA LEU A 39 -3.39 -4.60 0.97
C LEU A 39 -2.74 -3.24 0.67
N ASN A 40 -3.51 -2.30 0.09
CA ASN A 40 -3.05 -0.95 -0.25
C ASN A 40 -1.90 -0.90 -1.28
N ALA A 41 -1.67 -1.98 -2.03
CA ALA A 41 -0.52 -2.08 -2.93
C ALA A 41 -0.41 -0.87 -3.86
N ILE A 42 -1.52 -0.39 -4.45
CA ILE A 42 -1.49 0.76 -5.37
C ILE A 42 -0.91 2.04 -4.74
N SER A 43 -1.05 2.20 -3.43
CA SER A 43 -0.63 3.40 -2.71
C SER A 43 0.89 3.52 -2.54
N VAL A 44 1.65 2.44 -2.81
CA VAL A 44 3.12 2.50 -2.82
C VAL A 44 3.65 3.31 -4.00
N LEU A 45 2.84 3.47 -5.06
CA LEU A 45 3.13 4.37 -6.18
C LEU A 45 2.82 5.80 -5.74
N GLN A 46 3.87 6.62 -5.64
CA GLN A 46 3.79 7.91 -4.96
C GLN A 46 3.38 9.05 -5.88
N THR A 47 3.28 8.77 -7.18
CA THR A 47 2.83 9.74 -8.18
C THR A 47 1.58 9.26 -8.90
N GLN A 48 0.71 10.21 -9.27
CA GLN A 48 -0.48 9.90 -10.06
C GLN A 48 -0.13 9.28 -11.42
N PRO A 49 0.90 9.75 -12.17
CA PRO A 49 1.31 9.10 -13.40
C PRO A 49 1.67 7.61 -13.22
N GLU A 50 2.39 7.26 -12.17
CA GLU A 50 2.70 5.84 -11.88
C GLU A 50 1.42 5.04 -11.59
N GLN A 51 0.50 5.59 -10.79
CA GLN A 51 -0.78 4.93 -10.53
C GLN A 51 -1.57 4.73 -11.83
N VAL A 52 -1.63 5.73 -12.70
CA VAL A 52 -2.29 5.63 -14.01
C VAL A 52 -1.61 4.58 -14.89
N GLU A 53 -0.28 4.51 -14.91
CA GLU A 53 0.44 3.45 -15.62
C GLU A 53 0.10 2.06 -15.07
N CYS A 54 -0.07 1.92 -13.75
CA CYS A 54 -0.52 0.67 -13.15
C CYS A 54 -1.93 0.28 -13.58
N PHE A 55 -2.86 1.23 -13.68
CA PHE A 55 -4.20 0.98 -14.25
C PHE A 55 -4.11 0.53 -15.73
N ARG A 56 -3.29 1.21 -16.53
CA ARG A 56 -3.05 0.81 -17.94
C ARG A 56 -2.46 -0.59 -18.01
N ASN A 57 -1.52 -0.89 -17.12
CA ASN A 57 -0.91 -2.21 -17.04
C ASN A 57 -1.94 -3.27 -16.67
N ALA A 58 -2.74 -3.05 -15.63
CA ALA A 58 -3.83 -3.95 -15.27
C ALA A 58 -4.80 -4.18 -16.44
N ALA A 59 -5.16 -3.13 -17.19
CA ALA A 59 -6.01 -3.25 -18.37
C ALA A 59 -5.37 -4.12 -19.47
N ARG A 60 -4.06 -4.00 -19.73
CA ARG A 60 -3.32 -4.88 -20.67
C ARG A 60 -3.37 -6.36 -20.26
N HIS A 61 -3.54 -6.65 -18.97
CA HIS A 61 -3.61 -8.02 -18.48
C HIS A 61 -5.02 -8.62 -18.62
N LEU A 62 -6.07 -7.80 -18.73
CA LEU A 62 -7.44 -8.28 -18.75
C LEU A 62 -7.88 -8.77 -20.14
N ALA A 63 -8.65 -9.86 -20.16
CA ALA A 63 -9.45 -10.26 -21.30
C ALA A 63 -10.66 -9.32 -21.47
N PRO A 64 -11.30 -9.28 -22.65
CA PRO A 64 -12.56 -8.54 -22.84
C PRO A 64 -13.60 -8.90 -21.77
N GLY A 65 -14.16 -7.88 -21.11
CA GLY A 65 -15.11 -8.03 -20.00
C GLY A 65 -14.49 -8.41 -18.65
N GLY A 66 -13.16 -8.43 -18.53
CA GLY A 66 -12.46 -8.63 -17.27
C GLY A 66 -12.63 -7.46 -16.29
N ARG A 67 -12.28 -7.68 -15.02
CA ARG A 67 -12.42 -6.70 -13.93
C ARG A 67 -11.08 -6.40 -13.28
N PHE A 68 -10.87 -5.14 -12.94
CA PHE A 68 -9.76 -4.70 -12.08
C PHE A 68 -10.32 -4.32 -10.71
N VAL A 69 -9.80 -4.92 -9.65
CA VAL A 69 -10.24 -4.69 -8.26
C VAL A 69 -9.08 -4.17 -7.43
N ILE A 70 -9.37 -3.16 -6.62
CA ILE A 70 -8.41 -2.54 -5.72
C ILE A 70 -8.98 -2.58 -4.30
N GLU A 71 -8.23 -3.15 -3.37
CA GLU A 71 -8.43 -2.97 -1.94
C GLU A 71 -7.52 -1.83 -1.48
N LEU A 72 -8.14 -0.73 -1.04
CA LEU A 72 -7.44 0.45 -0.58
C LEU A 72 -8.18 1.04 0.62
N TRP A 73 -7.46 1.21 1.72
CA TRP A 73 -7.88 2.07 2.80
C TRP A 73 -7.76 3.54 2.37
N VAL A 74 -8.79 4.32 2.66
CA VAL A 74 -8.85 5.75 2.33
C VAL A 74 -8.84 6.56 3.63
N PRO A 75 -8.06 7.65 3.72
CA PRO A 75 -8.03 8.50 4.90
C PRO A 75 -9.39 9.13 5.18
N GLU A 76 -9.78 9.14 6.45
CA GLU A 76 -10.97 9.84 6.92
C GLU A 76 -10.69 11.34 7.01
N VAL A 77 -10.54 12.00 5.86
CA VAL A 77 -10.15 13.43 5.77
C VAL A 77 -11.06 14.38 6.54
N HIS A 78 -12.34 13.99 6.74
CA HIS A 78 -13.28 14.74 7.57
C HIS A 78 -12.90 14.79 9.07
N LYS A 79 -12.00 13.90 9.52
CA LYS A 79 -11.47 13.87 10.89
C LYS A 79 -10.16 14.66 11.06
N LEU A 80 -9.72 15.37 10.02
CA LEU A 80 -8.62 16.35 10.09
C LEU A 80 -9.22 17.76 10.20
N PRO A 81 -9.44 18.29 11.43
CA PRO A 81 -9.73 19.71 11.61
C PRO A 81 -8.69 20.59 10.91
N PRO A 82 -9.04 21.81 10.46
CA PRO A 82 -8.13 22.70 9.74
C PRO A 82 -6.81 22.98 10.47
N ASP A 83 -6.82 22.94 11.80
CA ASP A 83 -5.68 23.17 12.69
C ASP A 83 -4.93 21.89 13.10
N ARG A 84 -5.47 20.70 12.81
CA ARG A 84 -4.85 19.42 13.18
C ARG A 84 -4.01 18.83 12.07
N LYS A 85 -2.74 18.61 12.39
CA LYS A 85 -1.74 18.08 11.47
C LYS A 85 -1.72 16.56 11.40
N ALA A 86 -2.29 15.86 12.39
CA ALA A 86 -2.25 14.41 12.49
C ALA A 86 -3.50 13.81 13.17
N VAL A 87 -3.89 12.60 12.76
CA VAL A 87 -4.92 11.77 13.42
C VAL A 87 -4.24 10.54 14.01
N MET A 88 -4.48 10.26 15.30
CA MET A 88 -4.04 9.02 15.93
C MET A 88 -5.01 7.90 15.55
N PHE A 89 -4.49 6.80 14.99
CA PHE A 89 -5.31 5.65 14.60
C PHE A 89 -5.01 4.38 15.41
N ARG A 90 -3.89 4.35 16.15
CA ARG A 90 -3.56 3.25 17.07
C ARG A 90 -2.81 3.78 18.29
N SER A 91 -3.21 3.32 19.47
CA SER A 91 -2.46 3.52 20.71
C SER A 91 -2.46 2.24 21.54
N GLY A 92 -1.36 1.97 22.21
CA GLY A 92 -1.17 0.84 23.09
C GLY A 92 0.09 1.00 23.94
N THR A 93 0.31 0.11 24.89
CA THR A 93 1.48 0.16 25.77
C THR A 93 2.77 0.09 24.97
N GLY A 94 3.52 1.20 24.94
CA GLY A 94 4.79 1.28 24.21
C GLY A 94 4.66 1.41 22.70
N HIS A 95 3.47 1.64 22.15
CA HIS A 95 3.30 1.88 20.71
C HIS A 95 2.19 2.90 20.41
N ILE A 96 2.50 3.90 19.59
CA ILE A 96 1.56 4.90 19.11
C ILE A 96 1.73 5.02 17.59
N SER A 97 0.62 5.05 16.86
CA SER A 97 0.62 5.37 15.43
C SER A 97 -0.34 6.50 15.10
N SER A 98 0.13 7.40 14.25
CA SER A 98 -0.62 8.56 13.77
C SER A 98 -0.36 8.82 12.29
N ASP A 99 -1.38 9.28 11.57
CA ASP A 99 -1.27 9.66 10.17
C ASP A 99 -1.33 11.18 10.03
N THR A 100 -0.47 11.70 9.16
CA THR A 100 -0.60 13.06 8.61
C THR A 100 -1.03 12.96 7.16
N CYS A 101 -1.98 13.78 6.72
CA CYS A 101 -2.45 13.76 5.34
C CYS A 101 -2.27 15.12 4.68
N ASP A 102 -1.63 15.14 3.52
CA ASP A 102 -1.69 16.21 2.55
C ASP A 102 -2.85 15.92 1.60
N VAL A 103 -3.97 16.61 1.81
CA VAL A 103 -5.20 16.41 1.03
C VAL A 103 -5.04 16.90 -0.40
N LEU A 104 -4.18 17.91 -0.65
CA LEU A 104 -3.97 18.46 -2.00
C LEU A 104 -3.20 17.47 -2.87
N ASN A 105 -2.15 16.87 -2.31
CA ASN A 105 -1.31 15.91 -3.01
C ASN A 105 -1.80 14.45 -2.82
N GLN A 106 -2.86 14.26 -2.03
CA GLN A 106 -3.43 12.96 -1.67
C GLN A 106 -2.39 12.03 -1.03
N GLN A 107 -1.51 12.58 -0.21
CA GLN A 107 -0.42 11.84 0.43
C GLN A 107 -0.69 11.63 1.90
N VAL A 108 -0.44 10.42 2.38
CA VAL A 108 -0.52 10.04 3.78
C VAL A 108 0.85 9.60 4.23
N VAL A 109 1.29 10.14 5.36
CA VAL A 109 2.48 9.68 6.05
C VAL A 109 2.05 9.11 7.40
N SER A 110 2.25 7.82 7.56
CA SER A 110 2.06 7.13 8.83
C SER A 110 3.33 7.23 9.66
N HIS A 111 3.18 7.67 10.90
CA HIS A 111 4.23 7.78 11.89
C HIS A 111 4.01 6.72 12.95
N HIS A 112 4.98 5.84 13.11
CA HIS A 112 4.93 4.78 14.11
C HIS A 112 6.01 5.02 15.15
N LEU A 113 5.57 5.14 16.40
CA LEU A 113 6.41 5.33 17.57
C LEU A 113 6.36 4.06 18.40
N THR A 114 7.48 3.38 18.55
CA THR A 114 7.57 2.18 19.39
C THR A 114 8.66 2.36 20.44
N ARG A 115 8.36 1.97 21.68
CA ARG A 115 9.32 1.89 22.78
C ARG A 115 9.91 0.47 22.82
N PRO A 116 11.23 0.31 22.77
CA PRO A 116 11.86 -1.00 22.92
C PRO A 116 11.52 -1.63 24.27
N SER A 117 11.38 -2.95 24.30
CA SER A 117 11.25 -3.70 25.55
C SER A 117 12.51 -3.50 26.41
N GLY A 118 12.33 -3.23 27.71
CA GLY A 118 13.44 -2.99 28.65
C GLY A 118 14.08 -1.59 28.58
N ALA A 119 13.64 -0.71 27.68
CA ALA A 119 14.19 0.64 27.61
C ALA A 119 13.58 1.58 28.66
N GLY A 120 14.43 2.46 29.21
CA GLY A 120 14.04 3.58 30.04
C GLY A 120 13.08 4.56 29.31
N PRO A 121 12.51 5.54 30.02
CA PRO A 121 11.40 6.38 29.54
C PRO A 121 11.70 7.22 28.27
N THR A 122 12.94 7.25 27.80
CA THR A 122 13.40 8.11 26.70
C THR A 122 13.77 7.39 25.40
N ALA A 123 13.85 6.05 25.35
CA ALA A 123 14.21 5.37 24.10
C ALA A 123 13.05 5.31 23.11
N ARG A 124 13.29 5.76 21.87
CA ARG A 124 12.29 5.85 20.81
C ARG A 124 12.85 5.29 19.51
N TRP A 125 12.07 4.46 18.84
CA TRP A 125 12.23 4.21 17.41
C TRP A 125 11.08 4.91 16.67
N ILE A 126 11.43 5.64 15.61
CA ILE A 126 10.48 6.31 14.71
C ILE A 126 10.62 5.63 13.35
N SER A 127 9.55 5.01 12.86
CA SER A 127 9.45 4.61 11.46
C SER A 127 8.36 5.41 10.78
N ARG A 128 8.57 5.71 9.49
CA ARG A 128 7.60 6.40 8.64
C ARG A 128 7.34 5.58 7.39
N SER A 129 6.09 5.55 6.96
CA SER A 129 5.71 5.05 5.64
C SER A 129 4.85 6.10 4.95
N SER A 130 5.17 6.40 3.69
CA SER A 130 4.39 7.31 2.86
C SER A 130 3.60 6.53 1.81
N SER A 131 2.38 6.99 1.57
CA SER A 131 1.46 6.39 0.60
C SER A 131 0.67 7.49 -0.10
N ARG A 132 0.25 7.25 -1.35
CA ARG A 132 -0.67 8.14 -2.07
C ARG A 132 -2.03 7.48 -2.23
N THR A 133 -3.07 8.14 -1.76
CA THR A 133 -4.43 7.60 -1.71
C THR A 133 -5.36 8.37 -2.66
N GLY A 134 -5.50 7.85 -3.89
CA GLY A 134 -6.58 8.14 -4.85
C GLY A 134 -6.78 9.60 -5.26
#